data_AF-Q38DF9-F1
#
_entry.id   AF-Q38DF9-F1
#
_cell.length_a   1.000
_cell.length_b   1.000
_cell.length_c   1.000
_cell.angle_alpha   90.00
_cell.angle_beta   90.00
_cell.angle_gamma   90.00
#
_symmetry.space_group_name_H-M   'P 1'
#
loop_
_entity.id
_entity.type
_entity.pdbx_description
1 polymer ?
#
loop_
_entity_poly.entity_id
_entity_poly.type
_entity_poly.pdbx_seq_one_letter_code
_entity_poly.pdbx_strand_id
1 'polypeptide(L)'
;MSSGSHRSPSAMRPSTRISSIGATSNRSSTHNTETELDPFVASLSRVTVYTDIPDKTLQRIMSITVDAYNRFVLVPTRNTWRKEEGSRKELEREVERTALRDIAQAVKVNVEAALGGTWHVIYGRSFATYVTHQQRCFCHFQLDGANVVVWRHGG
;
A
#
# COMPACT_ATOMS: atom_id res chain seq x y z
N MET A 1 -3.17 -69.68 -7.00
CA MET A 1 -2.63 -69.00 -8.19
C MET A 1 -1.76 -67.86 -7.68
N SER A 2 -0.48 -67.92 -8.02
CA SER A 2 0.59 -67.10 -7.46
C SER A 2 0.68 -65.71 -8.11
N SER A 3 1.00 -64.69 -7.31
CA SER A 3 1.91 -63.62 -7.73
C SER A 3 2.62 -63.09 -6.49
N GLY A 4 3.95 -63.13 -6.53
CA GLY A 4 4.85 -62.55 -5.54
C GLY A 4 5.92 -61.71 -6.23
N SER A 5 6.40 -60.69 -5.53
CA SER A 5 7.72 -60.05 -5.66
C SER A 5 7.84 -59.05 -4.49
N HIS A 6 8.70 -59.22 -3.46
CA HIS A 6 10.17 -59.02 -3.38
C HIS A 6 10.62 -57.67 -3.98
N ARG A 7 11.41 -56.77 -3.36
CA ARG A 7 12.44 -56.77 -2.30
C ARG A 7 12.64 -55.30 -1.84
N SER A 8 12.67 -54.97 -0.54
CA SER A 8 13.84 -54.76 0.37
C SER A 8 14.51 -53.37 0.35
N PRO A 9 15.05 -52.86 1.48
CA PRO A 9 15.12 -51.42 1.79
C PRO A 9 16.52 -50.81 2.00
N SER A 10 16.53 -49.47 2.03
CA SER A 10 17.40 -48.50 2.74
C SER A 10 18.91 -48.74 2.91
N ALA A 11 19.71 -47.77 2.44
CA ALA A 11 20.93 -47.34 3.12
C ALA A 11 21.23 -45.85 2.80
N MET A 12 21.13 -44.98 3.82
CA MET A 12 21.63 -43.61 3.78
C MET A 12 23.16 -43.59 3.84
N ARG A 13 23.81 -42.67 3.12
CA ARG A 13 25.25 -42.36 3.28
C ARG A 13 25.47 -40.84 3.37
N PRO A 14 26.50 -40.39 4.12
CA PRO A 14 26.56 -39.02 4.63
C PRO A 14 27.37 -38.06 3.76
N SER A 15 27.07 -36.78 4.00
CA SER A 15 27.61 -35.53 3.45
C SER A 15 29.14 -35.37 3.57
N THR A 16 29.79 -35.04 2.46
CA THR A 16 31.17 -34.53 2.41
C THR A 16 31.17 -33.00 2.28
N ARG A 17 31.72 -32.30 3.29
CA ARG A 17 32.06 -30.87 3.23
C ARG A 17 33.30 -30.68 2.35
N ILE A 18 33.25 -29.75 1.40
CA ILE A 18 34.43 -29.12 0.80
C ILE A 18 34.24 -27.61 0.92
N SER A 19 35.12 -26.99 1.71
CA SER A 19 35.33 -25.55 1.81
C SER A 19 36.32 -25.10 0.75
N SER A 20 35.94 -24.15 -0.10
CA SER A 20 36.90 -23.35 -0.85
C SER A 20 36.41 -21.92 -0.99
N ILE A 21 37.22 -21.05 -0.40
CA ILE A 21 37.23 -19.60 -0.40
C ILE A 21 37.21 -19.05 -1.83
N GLY A 22 36.33 -18.09 -2.12
CA GLY A 22 36.28 -17.40 -3.40
C GLY A 22 35.52 -16.08 -3.27
N ALA A 23 36.26 -14.99 -3.45
CA ALA A 23 35.85 -13.60 -3.26
C ALA A 23 34.59 -13.20 -4.05
N THR A 24 33.68 -12.47 -3.40
CA THR A 24 32.67 -11.66 -4.11
C THR A 24 32.77 -10.23 -3.62
N SER A 25 33.24 -9.37 -4.53
CA SER A 25 33.36 -7.93 -4.38
C SER A 25 31.98 -7.26 -4.36
N ASN A 26 31.98 -6.10 -3.71
CA ASN A 26 30.91 -5.13 -3.61
C ASN A 26 30.19 -4.87 -4.94
N ARG A 27 28.88 -5.08 -4.95
CA ARG A 27 27.99 -4.27 -5.82
C ARG A 27 26.70 -3.99 -5.08
N SER A 28 26.69 -2.87 -4.37
CA SER A 28 25.48 -2.19 -3.93
C SER A 28 24.68 -1.80 -5.17
N SER A 29 23.72 -2.64 -5.57
CA SER A 29 22.70 -2.27 -6.52
C SER A 29 21.74 -1.31 -5.83
N THR A 30 21.96 -0.02 -6.01
CA THR A 30 20.91 0.99 -5.93
C THR A 30 19.82 0.59 -6.92
N HIS A 31 18.80 -0.12 -6.44
CA HIS A 31 17.61 -0.37 -7.21
C HIS A 31 16.86 0.97 -7.31
N ASN A 32 17.09 1.68 -8.41
CA ASN A 32 16.18 2.71 -8.88
C ASN A 32 14.85 2.01 -9.20
N THR A 33 14.02 1.82 -8.20
CA THR A 33 12.61 1.53 -8.38
C THR A 33 11.95 2.86 -8.75
N GLU A 34 12.29 3.41 -9.92
CA GLU A 34 11.35 4.27 -10.63
C GLU A 34 10.15 3.36 -10.89
N THR A 35 9.22 3.46 -9.95
CA THR A 35 8.05 2.63 -9.83
C THR A 35 7.25 2.95 -11.07
N GLU A 36 7.26 2.06 -12.06
CA GLU A 36 6.33 2.09 -13.18
C GLU A 36 4.94 2.17 -12.54
N LEU A 37 4.40 3.39 -12.51
CA LEU A 37 3.16 3.70 -11.83
C LEU A 37 2.11 2.83 -12.49
N ASP A 38 1.51 1.93 -11.71
CA ASP A 38 0.43 1.07 -12.18
C ASP A 38 -0.59 1.96 -12.91
N PRO A 39 -0.94 1.67 -14.18
CA PRO A 39 -1.84 2.52 -14.96
C PRO A 39 -3.17 2.81 -14.23
N PHE A 40 -3.61 1.92 -13.33
CA PHE A 40 -4.79 2.15 -12.49
C PHE A 40 -4.58 3.22 -11.40
N VAL A 41 -3.36 3.38 -10.90
CA VAL A 41 -3.01 4.44 -9.95
C VAL A 41 -2.95 5.80 -10.64
N ALA A 42 -2.46 5.81 -11.88
CA ALA A 42 -2.37 7.03 -12.69
C ALA A 42 -3.74 7.65 -12.96
N SER A 43 -4.80 6.84 -13.09
CA SER A 43 -6.17 7.30 -13.36
C SER A 43 -6.94 7.80 -12.14
N LEU A 44 -6.43 7.61 -10.91
CA LEU A 44 -7.13 8.06 -9.69
C LEU A 44 -7.20 9.60 -9.64
N SER A 45 -8.43 10.13 -9.54
CA SER A 45 -8.65 11.57 -9.35
C SER A 45 -8.16 12.02 -7.97
N ARG A 46 -7.44 13.14 -7.94
CA ARG A 46 -6.89 13.77 -6.74
C ARG A 46 -7.23 15.25 -6.76
N VAL A 47 -8.13 15.68 -5.87
CA VAL A 47 -8.64 17.07 -5.85
C VAL A 47 -8.42 17.66 -4.47
N THR A 48 -7.66 18.75 -4.38
CA THR A 48 -7.49 19.49 -3.12
C THR A 48 -8.77 20.24 -2.77
N VAL A 49 -9.26 20.08 -1.55
CA VAL A 49 -10.44 20.81 -1.04
C VAL A 49 -9.99 22.00 -0.20
N TYR A 50 -9.08 21.77 0.76
CA TYR A 50 -8.48 22.81 1.59
C TYR A 50 -7.11 22.36 2.08
N THR A 51 -6.11 23.24 2.03
CA THR A 51 -4.75 22.91 2.42
C THR A 51 -4.12 24.07 3.19
N ASP A 52 -3.60 23.76 4.37
CA ASP A 52 -2.74 24.60 5.18
C ASP A 52 -1.52 23.75 5.57
N ILE A 53 -0.67 23.45 4.59
CA ILE A 53 0.53 22.62 4.71
C ILE A 53 1.46 22.89 3.52
N PRO A 54 2.81 22.77 3.64
CA PRO A 54 3.70 22.93 2.50
C PRO A 54 3.45 21.90 1.38
N ASP A 55 3.58 22.30 0.11
CA ASP A 55 3.31 21.46 -1.06
C ASP A 55 4.07 20.13 -1.04
N LYS A 56 5.35 20.15 -0.68
CA LYS A 56 6.16 18.92 -0.58
C LYS A 56 5.54 17.91 0.38
N THR A 57 5.00 18.40 1.49
CA THR A 57 4.35 17.58 2.51
C THR A 57 2.99 17.09 2.02
N LEU A 58 2.21 17.95 1.36
CA LEU A 58 0.95 17.57 0.72
C LEU A 58 1.14 16.43 -0.28
N GLN A 59 2.11 16.57 -1.20
CA GLN A 59 2.43 15.55 -2.19
C GLN A 59 2.86 14.23 -1.54
N ARG A 60 3.61 14.30 -0.43
CA ARG A 60 3.99 13.10 0.32
C ARG A 60 2.79 12.40 0.93
N ILE A 61 1.86 13.14 1.54
CA ILE A 61 0.62 12.59 2.11
C ILE A 61 -0.26 11.99 1.00
N MET A 62 -0.39 12.67 -0.14
CA MET A 62 -1.15 12.16 -1.29
C MET A 62 -0.56 10.86 -1.84
N SER A 63 0.76 10.78 -2.01
CA SER A 63 1.45 9.55 -2.44
C SER A 63 1.20 8.39 -1.48
N ILE A 64 1.34 8.61 -0.17
CA ILE A 64 1.07 7.59 0.85
C ILE A 64 -0.39 7.12 0.80
N THR A 65 -1.33 8.04 0.56
CA THR A 65 -2.76 7.73 0.47
C THR A 65 -3.07 6.92 -0.78
N VAL A 66 -2.47 7.28 -1.91
CA VAL A 66 -2.56 6.52 -3.16
C VAL A 66 -2.00 5.11 -2.99
N ASP A 67 -0.86 4.94 -2.31
CA ASP A 67 -0.27 3.64 -2.06
C ASP A 67 -1.17 2.76 -1.17
N ALA A 68 -1.79 3.35 -0.14
CA ALA A 68 -2.76 2.66 0.70
C ALA A 68 -3.98 2.23 -0.12
N TYR A 69 -4.56 3.13 -0.93
CA TYR A 69 -5.69 2.79 -1.78
C TYR A 69 -5.36 1.70 -2.80
N ASN A 70 -4.19 1.78 -3.43
CA ASN A 70 -3.73 0.75 -4.37
C ASN A 70 -3.66 -0.63 -3.69
N ARG A 71 -3.07 -0.69 -2.49
CA ARG A 71 -2.93 -1.92 -1.71
C ARG A 71 -4.27 -2.53 -1.30
N PHE A 72 -5.20 -1.72 -0.80
CA PHE A 72 -6.44 -2.22 -0.20
C PHE A 72 -7.62 -2.31 -1.18
N VAL A 73 -7.57 -1.57 -2.29
CA VAL A 73 -8.68 -1.50 -3.25
C VAL A 73 -8.27 -2.02 -4.61
N LEU A 74 -7.26 -1.41 -5.25
CA LEU A 74 -6.94 -1.73 -6.65
C LEU A 74 -6.32 -3.12 -6.82
N VAL A 75 -5.37 -3.51 -5.96
CA VAL A 75 -4.72 -4.82 -6.04
C VAL A 75 -5.73 -5.96 -5.83
N PRO A 76 -6.62 -5.93 -4.81
CA PRO A 76 -7.66 -6.95 -4.64
C PRO A 76 -8.66 -7.03 -5.81
N THR A 77 -8.96 -5.91 -6.48
CA THR A 77 -9.90 -5.91 -7.62
C THR A 77 -9.24 -6.12 -8.97
N ARG A 78 -7.91 -6.09 -9.06
CA ARG A 78 -7.13 -6.11 -10.32
C ARG A 78 -7.47 -7.28 -11.24
N ASN A 79 -7.65 -8.47 -10.69
CA ASN A 79 -7.84 -9.71 -11.45
C ASN A 79 -9.31 -10.14 -11.54
N THR A 80 -10.24 -9.22 -11.33
CA THR A 80 -11.68 -9.51 -11.47
C THR A 80 -12.03 -9.75 -12.95
N TRP A 81 -12.68 -10.88 -13.24
CA TRP A 81 -13.12 -11.26 -14.59
C TRP A 81 -14.24 -10.35 -15.16
N ARG A 82 -14.72 -9.37 -14.39
CA ARG A 82 -15.78 -8.44 -14.80
C ARG A 82 -15.26 -7.53 -15.92
N LYS A 83 -15.84 -7.66 -17.11
CA LYS A 83 -15.42 -6.93 -18.33
C LYS A 83 -15.96 -5.51 -18.41
N GLU A 84 -17.06 -5.20 -17.73
CA GLU A 84 -17.67 -3.88 -17.80
C GLU A 84 -17.08 -2.94 -16.73
N GLU A 85 -16.68 -1.74 -17.16
CA GLU A 85 -16.09 -0.71 -16.29
C GLU A 85 -17.00 -0.39 -15.09
N GLY A 86 -18.32 -0.28 -15.31
CA GLY A 86 -19.29 -0.06 -14.24
C GLY A 86 -19.30 -1.19 -13.19
N SER A 87 -19.14 -2.43 -13.64
CA SER A 87 -19.08 -3.59 -12.75
C SER A 87 -17.78 -3.64 -11.95
N ARG A 88 -16.67 -3.13 -12.50
CA ARG A 88 -15.40 -3.01 -11.78
C ARG A 88 -15.44 -1.89 -10.74
N LYS A 89 -15.95 -0.71 -11.11
CA LYS A 89 -16.05 0.43 -10.20
C LYS A 89 -16.95 0.14 -9.01
N GLU A 90 -18.02 -0.63 -9.19
CA GLU A 90 -18.84 -1.06 -8.06
C GLU A 90 -18.08 -2.02 -7.14
N LEU A 91 -17.33 -2.97 -7.69
CA LEU A 91 -16.48 -3.86 -6.89
C LEU A 91 -15.40 -3.09 -6.11
N GLU A 92 -14.75 -2.09 -6.72
CA GLU A 92 -13.80 -1.21 -6.05
C GLU A 92 -14.44 -0.50 -4.86
N ARG A 93 -15.67 0.03 -5.03
CA ARG A 93 -16.42 0.67 -3.94
C ARG A 93 -16.82 -0.30 -2.83
N GLU A 94 -17.19 -1.53 -3.18
CA GLU A 94 -17.51 -2.58 -2.19
C GLU A 94 -16.29 -2.95 -1.36
N VAL A 95 -15.15 -3.18 -2.02
CA VAL A 95 -13.88 -3.49 -1.35
C VAL A 95 -13.45 -2.32 -0.46
N GLU A 96 -13.47 -1.09 -0.98
CA GLU A 96 -13.14 0.12 -0.22
C GLU A 96 -14.01 0.25 1.03
N ARG A 97 -15.31 -0.01 0.95
CA ARG A 97 -16.25 0.07 2.08
C ARG A 97 -15.83 -0.84 3.23
N THR A 98 -15.28 -2.01 2.92
CA THR A 98 -14.76 -2.96 3.94
C THR A 98 -13.37 -2.60 4.45
N ALA A 99 -12.61 -1.80 3.70
CA ALA A 99 -11.22 -1.46 4.00
C ALA A 99 -11.02 -0.03 4.55
N LEU A 100 -12.09 0.75 4.78
CA LEU A 100 -12.00 2.16 5.24
C LEU A 100 -11.06 2.34 6.43
N ARG A 101 -11.19 1.49 7.45
CA ARG A 101 -10.35 1.53 8.66
C ARG A 101 -8.89 1.18 8.36
N ASP A 102 -8.65 0.20 7.51
CA ASP A 102 -7.30 -0.25 7.16
C ASP A 102 -6.57 0.79 6.30
N ILE A 103 -7.29 1.45 5.38
CA ILE A 103 -6.78 2.58 4.61
C ILE A 103 -6.40 3.72 5.56
N ALA A 104 -7.31 4.15 6.45
CA ALA A 104 -7.04 5.22 7.41
C ALA A 104 -5.84 4.91 8.31
N GLN A 105 -5.76 3.68 8.83
CA GLN A 105 -4.65 3.22 9.67
C GLN A 105 -3.33 3.20 8.90
N ALA A 106 -3.31 2.68 7.67
CA ALA A 106 -2.10 2.64 6.85
C ALA A 106 -1.59 4.04 6.49
N VAL A 107 -2.50 4.95 6.15
CA VAL A 107 -2.14 6.36 5.91
C VAL A 107 -1.53 6.97 7.17
N LYS A 108 -2.17 6.81 8.33
CA LYS A 108 -1.65 7.32 9.60
C LYS A 108 -0.23 6.82 9.88
N VAL A 109 -0.02 5.51 9.88
CA VAL A 109 1.27 4.88 10.19
C VAL A 109 2.36 5.34 9.23
N ASN A 110 2.07 5.38 7.93
CA ASN A 110 3.06 5.76 6.92
C ASN A 110 3.35 7.27 6.93
N VAL A 111 2.36 8.11 7.23
CA VAL A 111 2.56 9.56 7.40
C VAL A 111 3.43 9.84 8.62
N GLU A 112 3.15 9.18 9.75
CA GLU A 112 3.98 9.28 10.97
C GLU A 112 5.41 8.81 10.74
N ALA A 113 5.59 7.68 10.04
CA ALA A 113 6.92 7.19 9.68
C ALA A 113 7.67 8.13 8.73
N ALA A 114 6.98 8.79 7.80
CA ALA A 114 7.60 9.64 6.78
C ALA A 114 7.87 11.08 7.25
N LEU A 115 7.03 11.64 8.11
CA LEU A 115 7.05 13.05 8.49
C LEU A 115 7.37 13.29 9.97
N GLY A 116 7.33 12.22 10.80
CA GLY A 116 7.47 12.32 12.24
C GLY A 116 6.26 12.97 12.94
N GLY A 117 6.24 12.89 14.28
CA GLY A 117 5.16 13.42 15.11
C GLY A 117 3.91 12.54 15.14
N THR A 118 2.82 13.07 15.72
CA THR A 118 1.53 12.37 15.80
C THR A 118 0.54 12.95 14.81
N TRP A 119 -0.03 12.12 13.95
CA TRP A 119 -0.98 12.53 12.92
C TRP A 119 -2.35 11.89 13.14
N HIS A 120 -3.38 12.67 12.88
CA HIS A 120 -4.77 12.23 12.80
C HIS A 120 -5.17 12.09 11.33
N VAL A 121 -5.94 11.05 11.04
CA VAL A 121 -6.40 10.72 9.69
C VAL A 121 -7.88 10.36 9.74
N ILE A 122 -8.67 10.99 8.87
CA ILE A 122 -10.04 10.61 8.58
C ILE A 122 -10.12 10.26 7.09
N TYR A 123 -10.71 9.11 6.78
CA TYR A 123 -10.91 8.62 5.42
C TYR A 123 -12.35 8.13 5.24
N GLY A 124 -13.00 8.52 4.14
CA GLY A 124 -14.35 8.05 3.82
C GLY A 124 -15.07 8.87 2.76
N ARG A 125 -16.13 8.31 2.16
CA ARG A 125 -16.90 8.96 1.09
C ARG A 125 -17.92 9.98 1.60
N SER A 126 -18.43 9.81 2.82
CA SER A 126 -19.50 10.66 3.37
C SER A 126 -19.23 10.97 4.84
N PHE A 127 -18.72 12.17 5.10
CA PHE A 127 -18.58 12.74 6.43
C PHE A 127 -18.44 14.26 6.33
N ALA A 128 -18.51 14.95 7.47
CA ALA A 128 -18.14 16.36 7.61
C ALA A 128 -17.18 16.50 8.79
N THR A 129 -16.26 17.47 8.71
CA THR A 129 -15.31 17.78 9.79
C THR A 129 -15.39 19.24 10.18
N TYR A 130 -15.25 19.52 11.47
CA TYR A 130 -14.98 20.86 12.00
C TYR A 130 -13.89 20.69 13.05
N VAL A 131 -12.66 21.09 12.72
CA VAL A 131 -11.50 20.89 13.59
C VAL A 131 -10.70 22.17 13.72
N THR A 132 -10.09 22.34 14.89
CA THR A 132 -9.04 23.34 15.10
C THR A 132 -7.69 22.66 14.92
N HIS A 133 -6.86 23.22 14.05
CA HIS A 133 -5.52 22.70 13.76
C HIS A 133 -4.45 23.77 13.99
N GLN A 134 -3.21 23.31 14.22
CA GLN A 134 -2.06 24.21 14.19
C GLN A 134 -1.75 24.61 12.75
N GLN A 135 -1.26 25.84 12.54
CA GLN A 135 -0.90 26.34 11.21
C GLN A 135 0.09 25.40 10.49
N ARG A 136 -0.02 25.31 9.17
CA ARG A 136 0.87 24.55 8.28
C ARG A 136 0.89 23.03 8.54
N CYS A 137 -0.14 22.50 9.20
CA CYS A 137 -0.22 21.10 9.58
C CYS A 137 -1.56 20.43 9.21
N PHE A 138 -2.33 20.95 8.26
CA PHE A 138 -3.65 20.42 7.89
C PHE A 138 -3.83 20.31 6.37
N CYS A 139 -4.41 19.20 5.92
CA CYS A 139 -4.93 19.09 4.56
C CYS A 139 -6.23 18.28 4.48
N HIS A 140 -7.05 18.66 3.52
CA HIS A 140 -8.25 17.97 3.08
C HIS A 140 -8.23 17.89 1.56
N PHE A 141 -8.26 16.67 1.04
CA PHE A 141 -8.34 16.40 -0.38
C PHE A 141 -9.24 15.20 -0.65
N GLN A 142 -9.62 15.00 -1.91
CA GLN A 142 -10.36 13.85 -2.38
C GLN A 142 -9.45 12.92 -3.17
N LEU A 143 -9.61 11.62 -2.97
CA LEU A 143 -9.00 10.55 -3.76
C LEU A 143 -10.13 9.64 -4.30
N ASP A 144 -10.33 9.64 -5.62
CA ASP A 144 -11.40 8.87 -6.30
C ASP A 144 -12.80 9.03 -5.68
N GLY A 145 -13.10 10.27 -5.27
CA GLY A 145 -14.34 10.66 -4.62
C GLY A 145 -14.43 10.38 -3.11
N ALA A 146 -13.44 9.71 -2.52
CA ALA A 146 -13.31 9.57 -1.07
C ALA A 146 -12.60 10.79 -0.48
N ASN A 147 -13.11 11.34 0.62
CA ASN A 147 -12.47 12.45 1.32
C ASN A 147 -11.37 11.92 2.26
N VAL A 148 -10.26 12.65 2.30
CA VAL A 148 -9.09 12.36 3.13
C VAL A 148 -8.72 13.63 3.87
N VAL A 149 -8.83 13.60 5.19
CA VAL A 149 -8.49 14.72 6.07
C VAL A 149 -7.33 14.27 6.97
N VAL A 150 -6.23 15.01 6.94
CA VAL A 150 -5.00 14.68 7.66
C VAL A 150 -4.51 15.92 8.38
N TRP A 151 -4.22 15.80 9.67
CA TRP A 151 -3.62 16.89 10.43
C TRP A 151 -2.70 16.40 11.55
N ARG A 152 -1.72 17.22 11.91
CA ARG A 152 -0.78 16.90 13.00
C ARG A 152 -1.30 17.41 14.34
N HIS A 153 -1.08 16.63 15.38
CA HIS A 153 -1.21 17.05 16.78
C HIS A 153 0.16 17.18 17.42
N GLY A 154 0.38 18.28 18.15
CA GLY A 154 1.63 18.54 18.86
C GLY A 154 2.74 19.01 17.93
N GLY A 155 3.54 19.95 18.44
CA GLY A 155 4.79 20.40 17.83
C GLY A 155 5.97 19.68 18.44
#